data_AF-A0A819GAG6-F1
#
_entry.id   AF-A0A819GAG6-F1
#
_cell.length_a   1.000
_cell.length_b   1.000
_cell.length_c   1.000
_cell.angle_alpha   90.00
_cell.angle_beta   90.00
_cell.angle_gamma   90.00
#
_symmetry.space_group_name_H-M   'P 1'
#
loop_
_entity.id
_entity.type
_entity.pdbx_description
1 polymer ?
#
loop_
_entity_poly.entity_id
_entity_poly.type
_entity_poly.pdbx_seq_one_letter_code
_entity_poly.pdbx_strand_id
1 'polypeptide(L)'
;MHRAILSLLMIVQCWCDVQVSIDRIKGEYSISVGNNIWLRSSSTALYVDDRWYSSNDSSLLLIDTLVFQGDDPDFGNWNETQLIYKLNHGGIVTNVSAHIRQWNSISSITFRLNIGTKDLTNNINLNMDQVRTVFPSFKIEQIDTNDYRGYFTFEGVMMGYDEMHAGIWKSSNTVIKSATLSTGPVGPGDAINYTNIERIMRCCREDGLILKPDRPITMVDSLIADWAENNGDIQGELYSTQTTINNQTFYIIFASSMRKDYLIYPSMIKAQSGIIWSYENSTDISIFDDTHPLYISSNKCNNSSFCLWHISPLWQFNDVHHTQYAFMGELNKWTSVSRQRINSIDINFDQGQTAITIEGSLGEITLFTVYHSAFGIRSIPCYISPPTGQALMVIRSFDISCTEIN
;
A
#
# COMPACT_ATOMS: atom_id res chain seq x y z
N MET A 1 -43.31 11.48 -43.39
CA MET A 1 -43.00 11.88 -42.00
C MET A 1 -42.61 10.60 -41.26
N HIS A 2 -41.33 10.35 -41.03
CA HIS A 2 -40.72 9.42 -40.05
C HIS A 2 -39.21 9.35 -40.40
N ARG A 3 -38.39 10.10 -39.64
CA ARG A 3 -36.92 10.03 -39.72
C ARG A 3 -36.46 9.14 -38.57
N ALA A 4 -35.92 7.97 -38.90
CA ALA A 4 -35.25 7.11 -37.92
C ALA A 4 -33.88 7.72 -37.60
N ILE A 5 -33.66 8.09 -36.33
CA ILE A 5 -32.36 8.52 -35.82
C ILE A 5 -31.62 7.24 -35.42
N LEU A 6 -30.68 6.83 -36.26
CA LEU A 6 -29.75 5.74 -35.98
C LEU A 6 -28.72 6.27 -34.97
N SER A 7 -28.91 5.97 -33.69
CA SER A 7 -27.92 6.28 -32.65
C SER A 7 -26.81 5.23 -32.71
N LEU A 8 -25.67 5.62 -33.28
CA LEU A 8 -24.46 4.80 -33.33
C LEU A 8 -23.78 4.88 -31.95
N LEU A 9 -24.03 3.89 -31.10
CA LEU A 9 -23.31 3.72 -29.83
C LEU A 9 -21.90 3.21 -30.15
N MET A 10 -20.90 4.10 -30.22
CA MET A 10 -19.50 3.68 -30.22
C MET A 10 -19.12 3.30 -28.78
N ILE A 11 -19.20 2.01 -28.46
CA ILE A 11 -18.56 1.47 -27.27
C ILE A 11 -17.06 1.46 -27.57
N VAL A 12 -16.35 2.52 -27.16
CA VAL A 12 -14.89 2.54 -27.15
C VAL A 12 -14.46 1.67 -25.98
N GLN A 13 -14.45 0.37 -26.23
CA GLN A 13 -13.93 -0.60 -25.30
C GLN A 13 -12.41 -0.39 -25.29
N CYS A 14 -11.89 0.26 -24.27
CA CYS A 14 -10.46 0.47 -24.10
C CYS A 14 -9.87 -0.82 -23.53
N TRP A 15 -9.59 -1.80 -24.39
CA TRP A 15 -8.91 -3.02 -23.98
C TRP A 15 -7.43 -2.65 -23.77
N CYS A 16 -6.96 -2.66 -22.53
CA CYS A 16 -5.53 -2.72 -22.28
C CYS A 16 -5.05 -4.09 -22.75
N ASP A 17 -4.47 -4.14 -23.95
CA ASP A 17 -3.95 -5.38 -24.53
C ASP A 17 -2.58 -5.67 -23.92
N VAL A 18 -2.51 -6.71 -23.09
CA VAL A 18 -1.27 -7.19 -22.50
C VAL A 18 -0.69 -8.22 -23.45
N GLN A 19 0.51 -7.94 -23.98
CA GLN A 19 1.14 -8.76 -25.00
C GLN A 19 2.49 -9.28 -24.51
N VAL A 20 2.86 -10.49 -24.96
CA VAL A 20 4.20 -11.04 -24.75
C VAL A 20 4.94 -11.18 -26.07
N SER A 21 6.19 -10.71 -26.09
CA SER A 21 7.15 -10.95 -27.17
C SER A 21 8.26 -11.85 -26.66
N ILE A 22 8.67 -12.84 -27.46
CA ILE A 22 9.61 -13.88 -27.06
C ILE A 22 10.70 -14.03 -28.12
N ASP A 23 11.95 -13.85 -27.71
CA ASP A 23 13.14 -14.22 -28.50
C ASP A 23 13.31 -15.74 -28.42
N ARG A 24 12.93 -16.43 -29.49
CA ARG A 24 12.97 -17.91 -29.57
C ARG A 24 14.37 -18.50 -29.61
N ILE A 25 15.40 -17.67 -29.83
CA ILE A 25 16.80 -18.12 -29.86
C ILE A 25 17.41 -18.01 -28.47
N LYS A 26 17.09 -16.93 -27.74
CA LYS A 26 17.67 -16.66 -26.41
C LYS A 26 16.80 -17.11 -25.25
N GLY A 27 15.49 -17.29 -25.49
CA GLY A 27 14.51 -17.53 -24.43
C GLY A 27 14.24 -16.29 -23.58
N GLU A 28 14.67 -15.12 -24.05
CA GLU A 28 14.30 -13.83 -23.45
C GLU A 28 12.87 -13.47 -23.86
N TYR A 29 12.14 -12.80 -22.99
CA TYR A 29 10.78 -12.35 -23.26
C TYR A 29 10.52 -10.98 -22.67
N SER A 30 9.55 -10.27 -23.23
CA SER A 30 9.11 -8.98 -22.72
C SER A 30 7.59 -8.89 -22.70
N ILE A 31 7.04 -8.25 -21.67
CA ILE A 31 5.62 -7.95 -21.58
C ILE A 31 5.43 -6.49 -21.95
N SER A 32 4.46 -6.21 -22.81
CA SER A 32 4.01 -4.87 -23.15
C SER A 32 2.54 -4.68 -22.78
N VAL A 33 2.18 -3.45 -22.41
CA VAL A 33 0.80 -3.01 -22.21
C VAL A 33 0.54 -1.91 -23.24
N GLY A 34 -0.34 -2.20 -24.20
CA GLY A 34 -0.41 -1.43 -25.43
C GLY A 34 0.93 -1.48 -26.17
N ASN A 35 1.43 -0.32 -26.60
CA ASN A 35 2.70 -0.23 -27.36
C ASN A 35 3.95 -0.03 -26.49
N ASN A 36 3.81 -0.05 -25.16
CA ASN A 36 4.91 0.24 -24.23
C ASN A 36 5.42 -1.05 -23.59
N ILE A 37 6.73 -1.25 -23.57
CA ILE A 37 7.34 -2.38 -22.85
C ILE A 37 7.27 -2.10 -21.35
N TRP A 38 6.70 -3.04 -20.59
CA TRP A 38 6.54 -2.96 -19.14
C TRP A 38 7.56 -3.81 -18.39
N LEU A 39 7.91 -4.97 -18.92
CA LEU A 39 8.84 -5.89 -18.26
C LEU A 39 9.74 -6.54 -19.30
N ARG A 40 11.03 -6.65 -18.99
CA ARG A 40 11.97 -7.53 -19.70
C ARG A 40 12.35 -8.68 -18.80
N SER A 41 12.39 -9.87 -19.36
CA SER A 41 12.76 -11.07 -18.61
C SER A 41 14.16 -10.95 -18.02
N SER A 42 14.34 -11.51 -16.84
CA SER A 42 15.67 -11.84 -16.32
C SER A 42 16.04 -13.27 -16.72
N SER A 43 17.16 -13.77 -16.24
CA SER A 43 17.59 -15.14 -16.49
C SER A 43 16.63 -16.15 -15.86
N THR A 44 16.40 -17.26 -16.57
CA THR A 44 15.75 -18.44 -15.97
C THR A 44 16.79 -19.23 -15.20
N ALA A 45 16.48 -19.68 -13.99
CA ALA A 45 17.43 -20.46 -13.19
C ALA A 45 16.76 -21.53 -12.32
N LEU A 46 17.54 -22.55 -11.95
CA LEU A 46 17.16 -23.65 -11.08
C LEU A 46 18.29 -23.93 -10.09
N TYR A 47 17.96 -24.19 -8.83
CA TYR A 47 18.92 -24.61 -7.81
C TYR A 47 18.78 -26.11 -7.55
N VAL A 48 19.80 -26.87 -7.94
CA VAL A 48 19.80 -28.33 -7.94
C VAL A 48 21.21 -28.82 -7.58
N ASP A 49 21.32 -29.82 -6.71
CA ASP A 49 22.60 -30.38 -6.24
C ASP A 49 23.57 -29.31 -5.73
N ASP A 50 23.02 -28.44 -4.88
CA ASP A 50 23.74 -27.38 -4.18
C ASP A 50 24.36 -26.31 -5.10
N ARG A 51 23.89 -26.23 -6.36
CA ARG A 51 24.38 -25.28 -7.36
C ARG A 51 23.24 -24.67 -8.19
N TRP A 52 23.43 -23.41 -8.58
CA TRP A 52 22.59 -22.74 -9.58
C TRP A 52 22.93 -23.17 -11.01
N TYR A 53 21.89 -23.50 -11.76
CA TYR A 53 21.88 -23.67 -13.21
C TYR A 53 21.08 -22.53 -13.83
N SER A 54 21.65 -21.78 -14.77
CA SER A 54 21.05 -20.56 -15.29
C SER A 54 21.15 -20.46 -16.81
N SER A 55 20.18 -19.78 -17.42
CA SER A 55 20.27 -19.37 -18.82
C SER A 55 21.37 -18.33 -19.05
N ASN A 56 21.78 -17.59 -18.02
CA ASN A 56 22.81 -16.55 -18.11
C ASN A 56 24.24 -17.13 -18.27
N ASP A 57 24.55 -18.20 -17.55
CA ASP A 57 25.86 -18.86 -17.60
C ASP A 57 25.90 -20.08 -18.54
N SER A 58 24.82 -20.27 -19.33
CA SER A 58 24.63 -21.38 -20.27
C SER A 58 24.62 -22.78 -19.64
N SER A 59 24.57 -22.91 -18.31
CA SER A 59 24.43 -24.20 -17.64
C SER A 59 23.00 -24.76 -17.74
N LEU A 60 22.01 -23.90 -18.02
CA LEU A 60 20.65 -24.25 -18.40
C LEU A 60 20.38 -23.77 -19.84
N LEU A 61 20.78 -24.58 -20.82
CA LEU A 61 20.79 -24.20 -22.24
C LEU A 61 19.41 -24.32 -22.87
N LEU A 62 18.89 -23.27 -23.50
CA LEU A 62 17.69 -23.37 -24.34
C LEU A 62 18.00 -24.23 -25.58
N ILE A 63 17.25 -25.32 -25.78
CA ILE A 63 17.44 -26.25 -26.88
C ILE A 63 16.29 -26.25 -27.89
N ASP A 64 15.10 -25.82 -27.49
CA ASP A 64 13.95 -25.76 -28.39
C ASP A 64 12.91 -24.73 -27.93
N THR A 65 12.09 -24.26 -28.86
CA THR A 65 10.93 -23.39 -28.58
C THR A 65 9.73 -23.86 -29.38
N LEU A 66 8.68 -24.29 -28.67
CA LEU A 66 7.43 -24.77 -29.25
C LEU A 66 6.32 -23.73 -29.08
N VAL A 67 5.34 -23.73 -30.00
CA VAL A 67 4.17 -22.84 -29.93
C VAL A 67 2.90 -23.67 -30.04
N PHE A 68 1.96 -23.37 -29.15
CA PHE A 68 0.65 -23.99 -29.08
C PHE A 68 -0.44 -22.92 -29.10
N GLN A 69 -1.62 -23.31 -29.55
CA GLN A 69 -2.82 -22.49 -29.48
C GLN A 69 -3.97 -23.37 -29.00
N GLY A 70 -4.95 -22.76 -28.34
CA GLY A 70 -6.14 -23.45 -27.91
C GLY A 70 -7.22 -22.50 -27.44
N ASP A 71 -8.30 -23.08 -26.93
CA ASP A 71 -9.45 -22.36 -26.39
C ASP A 71 -9.81 -23.00 -25.04
N ASP A 72 -10.06 -22.16 -24.05
CA ASP A 72 -10.57 -22.58 -22.75
C ASP A 72 -12.02 -22.08 -22.62
N PRO A 73 -12.98 -22.93 -22.19
CA PRO A 73 -14.38 -22.53 -22.11
C PRO A 73 -14.64 -21.30 -21.23
N ASP A 74 -13.81 -21.07 -20.21
CA ASP A 74 -14.01 -20.00 -19.23
C ASP A 74 -13.15 -18.77 -19.55
N PHE A 75 -11.95 -18.97 -20.13
CA PHE A 75 -10.97 -17.91 -20.35
C PHE A 75 -10.72 -17.55 -21.82
N GLY A 76 -11.33 -18.29 -22.75
CA GLY A 76 -11.28 -18.09 -24.20
C GLY A 76 -9.98 -18.52 -24.86
N ASN A 77 -9.74 -17.98 -26.06
CA ASN A 77 -8.61 -18.36 -26.90
C ASN A 77 -7.26 -17.94 -26.28
N TRP A 78 -6.27 -18.81 -26.41
CA TRP A 78 -4.92 -18.56 -25.91
C TRP A 78 -3.84 -19.01 -26.89
N ASN A 79 -2.68 -18.35 -26.79
CA ASN A 79 -1.44 -18.73 -27.45
C ASN A 79 -0.39 -19.02 -26.38
N GLU A 80 0.28 -20.17 -26.46
CA GLU A 80 1.34 -20.56 -25.52
C GLU A 80 2.66 -20.78 -26.24
N THR A 81 3.73 -20.22 -25.70
CA THR A 81 5.10 -20.56 -26.10
C THR A 81 5.77 -21.36 -24.99
N GLN A 82 6.37 -22.49 -25.37
CA GLN A 82 7.11 -23.37 -24.47
C GLN A 82 8.60 -23.27 -24.79
N LEU A 83 9.39 -22.81 -23.82
CA LEU A 83 10.85 -22.75 -23.86
C LEU A 83 11.41 -24.02 -23.23
N ILE A 84 12.13 -24.83 -24.00
CA ILE A 84 12.68 -26.11 -23.53
C ILE A 84 14.17 -25.94 -23.26
N TYR A 85 14.54 -26.07 -22.00
CA TYR A 85 15.92 -26.00 -21.53
C TYR A 85 16.47 -27.40 -21.24
N LYS A 86 17.74 -27.58 -21.55
CA LYS A 86 18.52 -28.76 -21.23
C LYS A 86 19.27 -28.54 -19.92
N LEU A 87 18.92 -29.31 -18.91
CA LEU A 87 19.67 -29.42 -17.66
C LEU A 87 20.57 -30.65 -17.74
N ASN A 88 21.89 -30.45 -17.65
CA ASN A 88 22.86 -31.54 -17.53
C ASN A 88 23.38 -31.60 -16.10
N HIS A 89 22.93 -32.59 -15.35
CA HIS A 89 23.34 -32.80 -13.97
C HIS A 89 23.79 -34.25 -13.75
N GLY A 90 25.01 -34.44 -13.23
CA GLY A 90 25.54 -35.78 -12.93
C GLY A 90 25.65 -36.70 -14.15
N GLY A 91 25.82 -36.13 -15.35
CA GLY A 91 25.82 -36.86 -16.62
C GLY A 91 24.43 -37.26 -17.14
N ILE A 92 23.37 -36.95 -16.39
CA ILE A 92 21.98 -37.17 -16.79
C ILE A 92 21.44 -35.88 -17.40
N VAL A 93 20.86 -36.01 -18.59
CA VAL A 93 20.19 -34.92 -19.28
C VAL A 93 18.69 -34.96 -18.95
N THR A 94 18.14 -33.84 -18.49
CA THR A 94 16.70 -33.67 -18.25
C THR A 94 16.21 -32.39 -18.92
N ASN A 95 14.99 -32.42 -19.45
CA ASN A 95 14.36 -31.25 -20.04
C ASN A 95 13.55 -30.51 -18.99
N VAL A 96 13.77 -29.20 -18.91
CA VAL A 96 13.00 -28.25 -18.11
C VAL A 96 12.20 -27.42 -19.10
N SER A 97 10.89 -27.31 -18.93
CA SER A 97 10.07 -26.52 -19.84
C SER A 97 9.37 -25.37 -19.15
N ALA A 98 9.61 -24.15 -19.64
CA ALA A 98 8.96 -22.95 -19.18
C ALA A 98 7.86 -22.56 -20.18
N HIS A 99 6.64 -22.36 -19.71
CA HIS A 99 5.46 -22.07 -20.52
C HIS A 99 5.02 -20.63 -20.26
N ILE A 100 4.77 -19.90 -21.34
CA ILE A 100 4.24 -18.53 -21.32
C ILE A 100 2.98 -18.52 -22.17
N ARG A 101 1.82 -18.37 -21.53
CA ARG A 101 0.52 -18.39 -22.17
C ARG A 101 -0.12 -17.01 -22.14
N GLN A 102 -0.49 -16.47 -23.30
CA GLN A 102 -1.25 -15.24 -23.44
C GLN A 102 -2.72 -15.56 -23.73
N TRP A 103 -3.62 -14.94 -22.97
CA TRP A 103 -5.07 -15.09 -23.08
C TRP A 103 -5.65 -13.90 -23.83
N ASN A 104 -6.21 -14.16 -25.02
CA ASN A 104 -6.67 -13.08 -25.91
C ASN A 104 -8.00 -12.46 -25.44
N SER A 105 -8.80 -13.20 -24.67
CA SER A 105 -10.13 -12.74 -24.22
C SER A 105 -10.12 -11.96 -22.91
N ILE A 106 -9.06 -12.05 -22.09
CA ILE A 106 -9.02 -11.49 -20.72
C ILE A 106 -7.74 -10.70 -20.37
N SER A 107 -6.99 -10.20 -21.36
CA SER A 107 -5.77 -9.38 -21.17
C SER A 107 -4.84 -9.92 -20.06
N SER A 108 -4.51 -11.21 -20.13
CA SER A 108 -3.78 -11.92 -19.08
C SER A 108 -2.65 -12.77 -19.65
N ILE A 109 -1.58 -12.95 -18.86
CA ILE A 109 -0.47 -13.87 -19.16
C ILE A 109 -0.30 -14.82 -17.98
N THR A 110 -0.18 -16.11 -18.28
CA THR A 110 0.13 -17.16 -17.29
C THR A 110 1.52 -17.73 -17.55
N PHE A 111 2.28 -17.92 -16.47
CA PHE A 111 3.60 -18.53 -16.50
C PHE A 111 3.54 -19.88 -15.77
N ARG A 112 4.20 -20.90 -16.33
CA ARG A 112 4.34 -22.22 -15.68
C ARG A 112 5.74 -22.76 -15.91
N LEU A 113 6.39 -23.24 -14.86
CA LEU A 113 7.64 -23.99 -14.96
C LEU A 113 7.37 -25.48 -14.71
N ASN A 114 7.86 -26.35 -15.60
CA ASN A 114 7.86 -27.79 -15.40
C ASN A 114 9.31 -28.29 -15.41
N ILE A 115 9.73 -28.85 -14.28
CA ILE A 115 11.09 -29.35 -14.04
C ILE A 115 11.26 -30.83 -14.40
N GLY A 116 10.24 -31.46 -14.97
CA GLY A 116 10.21 -32.88 -15.29
C GLY A 116 9.83 -33.76 -14.09
N THR A 117 10.07 -35.07 -14.22
CA THR A 117 9.70 -36.09 -13.22
C THR A 117 10.81 -36.40 -12.22
N LYS A 118 11.96 -35.75 -12.32
CA LYS A 118 13.11 -36.03 -11.47
C LYS A 118 13.06 -35.15 -10.22
N ASP A 119 13.22 -35.78 -9.07
CA ASP A 119 13.31 -35.06 -7.80
C ASP A 119 14.55 -34.15 -7.81
N LEU A 120 14.33 -32.86 -7.58
CA LEU A 120 15.40 -31.88 -7.40
C LEU A 120 15.88 -31.97 -5.94
N THR A 121 16.80 -32.90 -5.70
CA THR A 121 17.44 -33.10 -4.40
C THR A 121 18.57 -32.08 -4.20
N ASN A 122 18.76 -31.64 -2.96
CA ASN A 122 19.89 -30.83 -2.52
C ASN A 122 20.43 -31.49 -1.23
N ASN A 123 21.74 -31.46 -1.02
CA ASN A 123 22.31 -31.94 0.25
C ASN A 123 22.27 -30.85 1.31
N ILE A 124 22.21 -29.59 0.89
CA ILE A 124 22.04 -28.43 1.76
C ILE A 124 20.54 -28.19 1.97
N ASN A 125 20.14 -28.20 3.23
CA ASN A 125 18.82 -27.73 3.62
C ASN A 125 18.71 -26.24 3.31
N LEU A 126 17.86 -25.89 2.36
CA LEU A 126 17.48 -24.50 2.13
C LEU A 126 16.51 -24.04 3.22
N ASN A 127 16.65 -22.80 3.68
CA ASN A 127 15.68 -22.19 4.59
C ASN A 127 14.55 -21.51 3.80
N MET A 128 13.62 -20.86 4.51
CA MET A 128 12.49 -20.15 3.88
C MET A 128 12.94 -18.93 3.05
N ASP A 129 14.20 -18.53 3.17
CA ASP A 129 14.75 -17.36 2.49
C ASP A 129 15.25 -17.63 1.06
N GLN A 130 15.18 -18.89 0.62
CA GLN A 130 15.84 -19.34 -0.59
C GLN A 130 14.83 -19.94 -1.57
N VAL A 131 14.81 -19.40 -2.79
CA VAL A 131 14.06 -19.99 -3.90
C VAL A 131 14.87 -21.07 -4.61
N ARG A 132 14.18 -22.09 -5.12
CA ARG A 132 14.79 -23.15 -5.95
C ARG A 132 14.65 -22.90 -7.45
N THR A 133 13.81 -21.95 -7.83
CA THR A 133 13.45 -21.70 -9.23
C THR A 133 13.32 -20.21 -9.46
N VAL A 134 13.80 -19.76 -10.62
CA VAL A 134 13.71 -18.36 -11.06
C VAL A 134 12.98 -18.37 -12.40
N PHE A 135 11.64 -18.45 -12.35
CA PHE A 135 10.74 -18.28 -13.49
C PHE A 135 9.28 -18.14 -13.01
N PRO A 136 8.49 -17.18 -13.53
CA PRO A 136 8.96 -16.08 -14.38
C PRO A 136 9.89 -15.15 -13.59
N SER A 137 10.79 -14.47 -14.30
CA SER A 137 11.69 -13.49 -13.70
C SER A 137 11.79 -12.26 -14.59
N PHE A 138 11.90 -11.09 -13.97
CA PHE A 138 11.96 -9.81 -14.68
C PHE A 138 13.06 -8.94 -14.12
N LYS A 139 13.64 -8.09 -14.96
CA LYS A 139 14.59 -7.08 -14.55
C LYS A 139 13.85 -5.93 -13.87
N ILE A 140 14.36 -5.51 -12.72
CA ILE A 140 13.98 -4.23 -12.10
C ILE A 140 14.93 -3.20 -12.70
N GLU A 141 14.50 -2.58 -13.79
CA GLU A 141 15.32 -1.64 -14.55
C GLU A 141 14.49 -0.44 -15.02
N GLN A 142 15.18 0.68 -15.22
CA GLN A 142 14.62 1.82 -15.92
C GLN A 142 14.81 1.57 -17.42
N ILE A 143 13.71 1.31 -18.15
CA ILE A 143 13.78 0.98 -19.59
C ILE A 143 14.18 2.19 -20.43
N ASP A 144 13.72 3.38 -20.05
CA ASP A 144 14.09 4.65 -20.68
C ASP A 144 13.96 5.83 -19.70
N THR A 145 14.36 7.03 -20.12
CA THR A 145 14.37 8.23 -19.26
C THR A 145 12.98 8.65 -18.76
N ASN A 146 11.91 8.17 -19.37
CA ASN A 146 10.51 8.42 -19.00
C ASN A 146 9.86 7.20 -18.33
N ASP A 147 10.62 6.18 -17.96
CA ASP A 147 10.12 5.05 -17.21
C ASP A 147 9.95 5.42 -15.73
N TYR A 148 8.70 5.71 -15.35
CA TYR A 148 8.28 6.07 -14.00
C TYR A 148 7.55 4.93 -13.28
N ARG A 149 7.67 3.68 -13.77
CA ARG A 149 6.95 2.56 -13.17
C ARG A 149 7.49 2.25 -11.77
N GLY A 150 6.59 2.09 -10.81
CA GLY A 150 6.89 1.48 -9.51
C GLY A 150 6.64 -0.02 -9.55
N TYR A 151 7.44 -0.79 -8.84
CA TYR A 151 7.22 -2.21 -8.63
C TYR A 151 6.59 -2.38 -7.26
N PHE A 152 5.45 -3.06 -7.19
CA PHE A 152 4.80 -3.39 -5.94
C PHE A 152 4.59 -4.89 -5.89
N THR A 153 5.07 -5.52 -4.82
CA THR A 153 4.97 -6.96 -4.58
C THR A 153 3.96 -7.20 -3.47
N PHE A 154 2.99 -8.07 -3.72
CA PHE A 154 2.17 -8.64 -2.65
C PHE A 154 2.83 -9.97 -2.27
N GLU A 155 3.64 -9.95 -1.22
CA GLU A 155 4.47 -11.08 -0.82
C GLU A 155 3.75 -12.09 0.09
N GLY A 156 4.23 -13.33 0.03
CA GLY A 156 4.03 -14.40 1.01
C GLY A 156 5.27 -15.30 0.99
N VAL A 157 5.31 -16.33 1.84
CA VAL A 157 6.47 -17.25 2.09
C VAL A 157 7.08 -17.94 0.86
N MET A 158 6.53 -17.73 -0.35
CA MET A 158 6.93 -18.37 -1.60
C MET A 158 7.90 -17.55 -2.47
N MET A 159 8.18 -16.29 -2.10
CA MET A 159 9.12 -15.42 -2.87
C MET A 159 10.59 -15.63 -2.50
N GLY A 160 10.88 -16.32 -1.38
CA GLY A 160 12.22 -16.40 -0.81
C GLY A 160 12.67 -15.06 -0.23
N TYR A 161 12.93 -15.07 1.07
CA TYR A 161 13.32 -13.94 1.93
C TYR A 161 12.15 -13.02 2.26
N ASP A 162 11.72 -13.04 3.53
CA ASP A 162 10.62 -12.24 4.06
C ASP A 162 10.91 -10.72 4.06
N GLU A 163 12.13 -10.32 3.67
CA GLU A 163 12.57 -8.91 3.58
C GLU A 163 12.89 -8.45 2.13
N MET A 164 12.62 -9.27 1.09
CA MET A 164 12.93 -8.93 -0.31
C MET A 164 11.83 -8.05 -0.94
N HIS A 165 11.95 -6.73 -0.78
CA HIS A 165 11.07 -5.77 -1.47
C HIS A 165 11.70 -5.24 -2.76
N ALA A 166 11.07 -5.52 -3.89
CA ALA A 166 11.59 -5.15 -5.21
C ALA A 166 11.27 -3.68 -5.59
N GLY A 167 12.31 -2.86 -5.86
CA GLY A 167 12.21 -1.58 -6.59
C GLY A 167 13.45 -0.66 -6.48
N ILE A 168 13.69 0.19 -7.50
CA ILE A 168 14.53 1.40 -7.38
C ILE A 168 13.58 2.56 -7.03
N TRP A 169 13.67 3.02 -5.78
CA TRP A 169 12.79 4.04 -5.23
C TRP A 169 13.47 5.41 -5.25
N LYS A 170 13.26 6.20 -6.32
CA LYS A 170 13.58 7.65 -6.33
C LYS A 170 12.35 8.50 -5.99
N SER A 171 11.44 8.01 -5.17
CA SER A 171 10.23 8.77 -4.84
C SER A 171 10.43 9.64 -3.60
N SER A 172 10.03 10.90 -3.73
CA SER A 172 9.72 11.81 -2.64
C SER A 172 8.76 11.17 -1.62
N ASN A 173 8.61 11.84 -0.47
CA ASN A 173 7.85 11.53 0.76
C ASN A 173 6.48 10.80 0.67
N THR A 174 5.94 10.54 -0.51
CA THR A 174 4.60 9.98 -0.78
C THR A 174 4.51 8.46 -0.55
N VAL A 175 5.54 7.68 -0.86
CA VAL A 175 5.46 6.19 -0.89
C VAL A 175 5.44 5.52 0.49
N ILE A 176 6.27 5.98 1.45
CA ILE A 176 6.27 5.42 2.82
C ILE A 176 4.90 5.65 3.49
N LYS A 177 4.21 6.73 3.11
CA LYS A 177 2.91 7.12 3.65
C LYS A 177 1.78 6.31 3.04
N SER A 178 1.74 6.19 1.70
CA SER A 178 0.76 5.34 1.03
C SER A 178 0.90 3.88 1.47
N ALA A 179 2.14 3.39 1.65
CA ALA A 179 2.40 2.04 2.16
C ALA A 179 1.81 1.83 3.57
N THR A 180 2.06 2.75 4.51
CA THR A 180 1.52 2.67 5.89
C THR A 180 -0.02 2.71 5.90
N LEU A 181 -0.61 3.62 5.13
CA LEU A 181 -2.06 3.83 5.09
C LEU A 181 -2.79 2.80 4.21
N SER A 182 -2.09 2.06 3.36
CA SER A 182 -2.67 0.98 2.52
C SER A 182 -3.07 -0.26 3.31
N THR A 183 -2.65 -0.38 4.57
CA THR A 183 -2.77 -1.59 5.41
C THR A 183 -2.02 -2.83 4.92
N GLY A 184 -1.37 -2.76 3.75
CA GLY A 184 -0.53 -3.83 3.20
C GLY A 184 0.76 -4.09 3.99
N PRO A 185 1.52 -5.14 3.67
CA PRO A 185 2.90 -5.30 4.14
C PRO A 185 3.74 -4.06 3.77
N VAL A 186 4.64 -3.65 4.65
CA VAL A 186 5.52 -2.50 4.44
C VAL A 186 6.91 -2.88 4.92
N GLY A 187 7.88 -2.83 4.01
CA GLY A 187 9.29 -2.88 4.36
C GLY A 187 9.97 -1.58 3.94
N PRO A 188 10.64 -0.87 4.86
CA PRO A 188 11.48 0.26 4.48
C PRO A 188 12.75 -0.25 3.79
N GLY A 189 13.09 0.31 2.63
CA GLY A 189 14.36 0.07 1.94
C GLY A 189 14.99 1.39 1.50
N ASP A 190 16.29 1.56 1.77
CA ASP A 190 17.10 2.69 1.33
C ASP A 190 18.54 2.23 1.03
N ALA A 191 19.37 3.09 0.43
CA ALA A 191 20.79 2.83 0.30
C ALA A 191 21.43 2.61 1.70
N ILE A 192 22.49 1.80 1.74
CA ILE A 192 23.24 1.51 2.97
C ILE A 192 23.62 2.83 3.66
N ASN A 193 23.22 3.00 4.93
CA ASN A 193 23.42 4.20 5.76
C ASN A 193 22.63 5.47 5.37
N TYR A 194 21.65 5.39 4.45
CA TYR A 194 20.81 6.54 4.06
C TYR A 194 19.40 6.51 4.65
N THR A 195 19.05 5.43 5.35
CA THR A 195 17.75 5.26 5.99
C THR A 195 17.41 6.40 6.94
N ASN A 196 16.36 7.16 6.63
CA ASN A 196 15.87 8.21 7.50
C ASN A 196 15.01 7.61 8.63
N ILE A 197 15.64 7.36 9.78
CA ILE A 197 15.00 6.79 10.98
C ILE A 197 13.80 7.63 11.40
N GLU A 198 13.93 8.96 11.43
CA GLU A 198 12.83 9.83 11.86
C GLU A 198 11.57 9.59 11.03
N ARG A 199 11.69 9.41 9.71
CA ARG A 199 10.56 9.11 8.82
C ARG A 199 9.97 7.72 9.02
N ILE A 200 10.82 6.72 9.23
CA ILE A 200 10.37 5.34 9.51
C ILE A 200 9.62 5.29 10.82
N MET A 201 10.14 5.96 11.86
CA MET A 201 9.52 5.99 13.18
C MET A 201 8.19 6.77 13.21
N ARG A 202 7.77 7.38 12.09
CA ARG A 202 6.39 7.89 11.92
C ARG A 202 5.41 6.80 11.51
N CYS A 203 5.88 5.69 10.97
CA CYS A 203 5.07 4.54 10.59
C CYS A 203 4.82 3.58 11.76
N CYS A 204 5.79 3.44 12.67
CA CYS A 204 5.79 2.40 13.69
C CYS A 204 6.00 2.90 15.11
N ARG A 205 5.69 2.05 16.10
CA ARG A 205 6.06 2.22 17.51
C ARG A 205 7.57 1.95 17.70
N GLU A 206 8.07 2.15 18.91
CA GLU A 206 9.48 1.87 19.25
C GLU A 206 9.90 0.42 18.99
N ASP A 207 9.00 -0.55 19.15
CA ASP A 207 9.24 -1.97 18.88
C ASP A 207 9.11 -2.37 17.40
N GLY A 208 8.92 -1.40 16.49
CA GLY A 208 8.81 -1.64 15.06
C GLY A 208 7.42 -2.05 14.58
N LEU A 209 6.42 -2.18 15.47
CA LEU A 209 5.05 -2.44 15.05
C LEU A 209 4.50 -1.26 14.24
N ILE A 210 4.16 -1.49 12.97
CA ILE A 210 3.58 -0.47 12.10
C ILE A 210 2.15 -0.17 12.53
N LEU A 211 1.87 1.11 12.77
CA LEU A 211 0.55 1.63 13.12
C LEU A 211 -0.25 1.87 11.83
N LYS A 212 -1.33 1.12 11.66
CA LYS A 212 -2.18 1.13 10.49
C LYS A 212 -3.59 1.62 10.82
N PRO A 213 -4.29 2.24 9.86
CA PRO A 213 -5.72 2.44 9.96
C PRO A 213 -6.47 1.09 9.84
N ASP A 214 -7.78 1.09 10.10
CA ASP A 214 -8.61 -0.13 9.99
C ASP A 214 -9.03 -0.46 8.56
N ARG A 215 -9.03 0.55 7.71
CA ARG A 215 -9.33 0.39 6.28
C ARG A 215 -8.11 0.78 5.46
N PRO A 216 -7.84 0.10 4.34
CA PRO A 216 -6.87 0.60 3.38
C PRO A 216 -7.27 2.01 2.93
N ILE A 217 -6.28 2.86 2.65
CA ILE A 217 -6.53 4.13 2.00
C ILE A 217 -7.07 3.91 0.60
N THR A 218 -8.21 4.53 0.32
CA THR A 218 -8.93 4.42 -0.96
C THR A 218 -9.23 5.78 -1.52
N MET A 219 -9.32 5.89 -2.85
CA MET A 219 -9.69 7.14 -3.49
C MET A 219 -11.10 7.55 -3.08
N VAL A 220 -11.34 8.85 -2.93
CA VAL A 220 -12.67 9.37 -2.60
C VAL A 220 -13.64 9.10 -3.76
N ASP A 221 -14.83 8.59 -3.46
CA ASP A 221 -15.84 8.15 -4.45
C ASP A 221 -16.11 9.21 -5.54
N SER A 222 -16.14 10.50 -5.17
CA SER A 222 -16.35 11.61 -6.11
C SER A 222 -15.23 11.76 -7.15
N LEU A 223 -13.98 11.47 -6.78
CA LEU A 223 -12.86 11.46 -7.71
C LEU A 223 -12.86 10.20 -8.58
N ILE A 224 -13.24 9.04 -8.04
CA ILE A 224 -13.40 7.83 -8.84
C ILE A 224 -14.46 8.05 -9.94
N ALA A 225 -15.59 8.67 -9.58
CA ALA A 225 -16.65 9.02 -10.53
C ALA A 225 -16.14 10.00 -11.60
N ASP A 226 -15.43 11.06 -11.21
CA ASP A 226 -14.81 12.00 -12.16
C ASP A 226 -13.77 11.29 -13.06
N TRP A 227 -12.99 10.36 -12.50
CA TRP A 227 -12.02 9.58 -13.27
C TRP A 227 -12.69 8.69 -14.32
N ALA A 228 -13.80 8.06 -13.96
CA ALA A 228 -14.58 7.23 -14.87
C ALA A 228 -15.25 8.05 -15.99
N GLU A 229 -15.72 9.27 -15.69
CA GLU A 229 -16.41 10.13 -16.67
C GLU A 229 -15.44 10.94 -17.54
N ASN A 230 -14.33 11.42 -16.97
CA ASN A 230 -13.44 12.42 -17.57
C ASN A 230 -11.98 11.94 -17.71
N ASN A 231 -11.73 10.63 -17.67
CA ASN A 231 -10.39 10.01 -17.73
C ASN A 231 -9.40 10.49 -16.65
N GLY A 232 -9.90 11.05 -15.55
CA GLY A 232 -9.10 11.47 -14.39
C GLY A 232 -8.19 12.68 -14.64
N ASP A 233 -8.39 13.39 -15.75
CA ASP A 233 -7.46 14.42 -16.17
C ASP A 233 -7.51 15.71 -15.33
N ILE A 234 -8.53 15.87 -14.48
CA ILE A 234 -8.91 17.19 -13.97
C ILE A 234 -8.57 17.40 -12.48
N GLN A 235 -8.65 16.36 -11.65
CA GLN A 235 -8.70 16.54 -10.19
C GLN A 235 -7.38 16.20 -9.48
N GLY A 236 -6.60 15.23 -9.99
CA GLY A 236 -5.42 14.70 -9.30
C GLY A 236 -5.75 13.51 -8.39
N GLU A 237 -4.99 13.30 -7.32
CA GLU A 237 -5.13 12.13 -6.45
C GLU A 237 -5.57 12.52 -5.03
N LEU A 238 -6.71 11.98 -4.62
CA LEU A 238 -7.28 12.26 -3.30
C LEU A 238 -7.86 11.01 -2.69
N TYR A 239 -7.41 10.72 -1.48
CA TYR A 239 -7.72 9.48 -0.79
C TYR A 239 -8.14 9.73 0.64
N SER A 240 -8.90 8.79 1.19
CA SER A 240 -9.25 8.76 2.60
C SER A 240 -9.11 7.35 3.17
N THR A 241 -8.88 7.30 4.48
CA THR A 241 -8.93 6.08 5.29
C THR A 241 -9.52 6.41 6.66
N GLN A 242 -9.79 5.38 7.45
CA GLN A 242 -10.36 5.51 8.78
C GLN A 242 -9.89 4.44 9.77
N THR A 243 -9.95 4.80 11.05
CA THR A 243 -9.83 3.91 12.20
C THR A 243 -11.11 4.02 13.02
N THR A 244 -11.72 2.91 13.44
CA THR A 244 -12.92 2.90 14.26
C THR A 244 -12.67 2.19 15.59
N ILE A 245 -12.87 2.90 16.70
CA ILE A 245 -12.69 2.39 18.08
C ILE A 245 -13.96 2.72 18.85
N ASN A 246 -14.66 1.73 19.42
CA ASN A 246 -15.86 1.91 20.24
C ASN A 246 -16.90 2.87 19.61
N ASN A 247 -17.21 2.67 18.32
CA ASN A 247 -18.09 3.52 17.48
C ASN A 247 -17.61 4.96 17.20
N GLN A 248 -16.41 5.32 17.63
CA GLN A 248 -15.76 6.57 17.26
C GLN A 248 -14.90 6.34 16.03
N THR A 249 -15.10 7.14 14.97
CA THR A 249 -14.32 7.01 13.74
C THR A 249 -13.43 8.22 13.53
N PHE A 250 -12.14 7.94 13.35
CA PHE A 250 -11.09 8.88 13.02
C PHE A 250 -10.76 8.74 11.55
N TYR A 251 -10.50 9.84 10.86
CA TYR A 251 -10.23 9.82 9.42
C TYR A 251 -8.88 10.43 9.11
N ILE A 252 -8.30 9.98 8.01
CA ILE A 252 -7.10 10.57 7.43
C ILE A 252 -7.42 10.89 5.98
N ILE A 253 -7.10 12.12 5.56
CA ILE A 253 -7.19 12.57 4.17
C ILE A 253 -5.77 12.74 3.64
N PHE A 254 -5.50 12.14 2.49
CA PHE A 254 -4.23 12.23 1.79
C PHE A 254 -4.46 12.77 0.38
N ALA A 255 -3.74 13.84 0.03
CA ALA A 255 -3.79 14.44 -1.30
C ALA A 255 -2.39 14.52 -1.91
N SER A 256 -2.27 14.13 -3.17
CA SER A 256 -1.06 14.27 -3.98
C SER A 256 -1.43 14.61 -5.41
N SER A 257 -0.50 15.23 -6.13
CA SER A 257 -0.66 15.43 -7.58
C SER A 257 -1.98 16.14 -7.95
N MET A 258 -2.50 17.00 -7.07
CA MET A 258 -3.72 17.77 -7.30
C MET A 258 -3.48 18.72 -8.48
N ARG A 259 -4.36 18.66 -9.48
CA ARG A 259 -4.26 19.49 -10.69
C ARG A 259 -5.06 20.78 -10.57
N LYS A 260 -6.07 20.79 -9.69
CA LYS A 260 -6.92 21.93 -9.37
C LYS A 260 -7.22 21.96 -7.88
N ASP A 261 -7.60 23.13 -7.40
CA ASP A 261 -8.09 23.27 -6.04
C ASP A 261 -9.39 22.47 -5.86
N TYR A 262 -9.58 21.89 -4.68
CA TYR A 262 -10.71 21.02 -4.38
C TYR A 262 -11.26 21.29 -2.99
N LEU A 263 -12.58 21.15 -2.83
CA LEU A 263 -13.25 21.21 -1.53
C LEU A 263 -13.71 19.80 -1.16
N ILE A 264 -13.25 19.30 -0.02
CA ILE A 264 -13.79 18.07 0.57
C ILE A 264 -14.80 18.41 1.63
N TYR A 265 -15.95 17.76 1.56
CA TYR A 265 -16.98 17.78 2.59
C TYR A 265 -16.95 16.46 3.38
N PRO A 266 -17.30 16.45 4.67
CA PRO A 266 -17.36 15.21 5.45
C PRO A 266 -18.22 14.13 4.78
N SER A 267 -19.35 14.53 4.19
CA SER A 267 -20.26 13.66 3.46
C SER A 267 -19.60 12.89 2.30
N MET A 268 -18.59 13.46 1.63
CA MET A 268 -17.87 12.81 0.52
C MET A 268 -17.03 11.61 0.98
N ILE A 269 -16.57 11.62 2.23
CA ILE A 269 -15.77 10.54 2.82
C ILE A 269 -16.55 9.77 3.89
N LYS A 270 -17.87 9.99 3.97
CA LYS A 270 -18.77 9.40 4.98
C LYS A 270 -18.26 9.65 6.41
N ALA A 271 -17.64 10.81 6.62
CA ALA A 271 -17.17 11.26 7.92
C ALA A 271 -18.24 12.02 8.69
N GLN A 272 -18.17 11.91 10.01
CA GLN A 272 -18.91 12.78 10.92
C GLN A 272 -18.21 14.14 11.05
N SER A 273 -18.95 15.16 11.45
CA SER A 273 -18.38 16.46 11.80
C SER A 273 -17.39 16.32 12.97
N GLY A 274 -16.33 17.14 12.95
CA GLY A 274 -15.30 17.08 13.96
C GLY A 274 -14.30 18.21 13.85
N ILE A 275 -13.09 17.98 14.35
CA ILE A 275 -11.95 18.86 14.11
C ILE A 275 -11.03 18.23 13.07
N ILE A 276 -10.39 19.07 12.26
CA ILE A 276 -9.37 18.69 11.30
C ILE A 276 -8.11 19.51 11.54
N TRP A 277 -6.95 18.89 11.32
CA TRP A 277 -5.67 19.57 11.34
C TRP A 277 -4.73 19.00 10.28
N SER A 278 -3.76 19.81 9.87
CA SER A 278 -2.72 19.37 8.95
C SER A 278 -1.58 18.71 9.72
N TYR A 279 -1.01 17.66 9.11
CA TYR A 279 0.23 17.06 9.59
C TYR A 279 1.41 18.06 9.64
N GLU A 280 1.46 19.04 8.73
CA GLU A 280 2.55 20.03 8.69
C GLU A 280 2.43 21.08 9.79
N ASN A 281 1.19 21.36 10.22
CA ASN A 281 0.89 22.29 11.31
C ASN A 281 -0.28 21.78 12.13
N SER A 282 0.03 20.97 13.14
CA SER A 282 -0.96 20.38 14.03
C SER A 282 -1.54 21.35 15.06
N THR A 283 -1.04 22.59 15.11
CA THR A 283 -1.60 23.65 15.95
C THR A 283 -2.73 24.42 15.27
N ASP A 284 -2.82 24.33 13.94
CA ASP A 284 -3.87 24.93 13.13
C ASP A 284 -5.03 23.94 12.99
N ILE A 285 -5.96 24.03 13.94
CA ILE A 285 -7.18 23.22 13.99
C ILE A 285 -8.34 24.03 13.42
N SER A 286 -9.19 23.38 12.62
CA SER A 286 -10.44 23.95 12.17
C SER A 286 -11.59 22.98 12.39
N ILE A 287 -12.81 23.52 12.46
CA ILE A 287 -14.02 22.69 12.40
C ILE A 287 -14.11 22.10 10.99
N PHE A 288 -14.48 20.83 10.91
CA PHE A 288 -14.75 20.13 9.66
C PHE A 288 -16.19 19.63 9.69
N ASP A 289 -17.06 20.33 8.96
CA ASP A 289 -18.48 20.02 8.80
C ASP A 289 -18.93 20.41 7.38
N ASP A 290 -20.20 20.20 7.02
CA ASP A 290 -20.68 20.53 5.67
C ASP A 290 -20.71 22.05 5.37
N THR A 291 -20.58 22.91 6.39
CA THR A 291 -20.44 24.38 6.25
C THR A 291 -18.99 24.86 6.27
N HIS A 292 -18.07 24.03 6.78
CA HIS A 292 -16.63 24.26 6.87
C HIS A 292 -15.86 23.12 6.17
N PRO A 293 -15.93 23.03 4.83
CA PRO A 293 -15.20 22.02 4.08
C PRO A 293 -13.69 22.24 4.15
N LEU A 294 -12.93 21.17 3.92
CA LEU A 294 -11.48 21.25 3.77
C LEU A 294 -11.15 21.77 2.36
N TYR A 295 -10.43 22.88 2.30
CA TYR A 295 -9.86 23.39 1.06
C TYR A 295 -8.47 22.82 0.79
N ILE A 296 -8.33 22.15 -0.35
CA ILE A 296 -7.11 21.54 -0.83
C ILE A 296 -6.59 22.38 -1.98
N SER A 297 -5.41 22.97 -1.81
CA SER A 297 -4.79 23.79 -2.84
C SER A 297 -3.89 22.95 -3.75
N SER A 298 -4.09 23.02 -5.06
CA SER A 298 -3.20 22.36 -6.03
C SER A 298 -1.79 22.92 -6.01
N ASN A 299 -1.61 24.17 -5.60
CA ASN A 299 -0.28 24.74 -5.43
C ASN A 299 0.48 24.13 -4.26
N LYS A 300 -0.22 23.64 -3.22
CA LYS A 300 0.39 23.01 -2.04
C LYS A 300 0.52 21.50 -2.18
N CYS A 301 -0.44 20.82 -2.79
CA CYS A 301 -0.51 19.36 -2.86
C CYS A 301 -0.32 18.89 -4.32
N ASN A 302 0.89 19.03 -4.88
CA ASN A 302 1.18 18.79 -6.30
C ASN A 302 2.09 17.56 -6.53
N ASN A 303 2.69 17.44 -7.72
CA ASN A 303 3.60 16.32 -8.04
C ASN A 303 4.89 16.29 -7.19
N SER A 304 5.24 17.42 -6.55
CA SER A 304 6.44 17.56 -5.73
C SER A 304 6.15 17.54 -4.23
N SER A 305 4.89 17.68 -3.82
CA SER A 305 4.47 17.78 -2.43
C SER A 305 3.11 17.13 -2.20
N PHE A 306 2.97 16.44 -1.08
CA PHE A 306 1.70 15.85 -0.67
C PHE A 306 1.13 16.68 0.49
N CYS A 307 -0.14 16.48 0.78
CA CYS A 307 -0.78 17.00 1.97
C CYS A 307 -1.46 15.86 2.73
N LEU A 308 -1.42 15.94 4.05
CA LEU A 308 -2.00 14.96 4.95
C LEU A 308 -2.76 15.69 6.05
N TRP A 309 -4.00 15.29 6.26
CA TRP A 309 -4.84 15.82 7.33
C TRP A 309 -5.43 14.67 8.14
N HIS A 310 -5.70 14.96 9.40
CA HIS A 310 -6.31 14.03 10.34
C HIS A 310 -7.58 14.66 10.88
N ILE A 311 -8.60 13.82 11.06
CA ILE A 311 -9.92 14.23 11.55
C ILE A 311 -10.24 13.41 12.78
N SER A 312 -10.71 14.09 13.83
CA SER A 312 -11.21 13.45 15.04
C SER A 312 -12.61 13.92 15.38
N PRO A 313 -13.46 13.03 15.94
CA PRO A 313 -14.74 13.43 16.47
C PRO A 313 -14.57 14.54 17.51
N LEU A 314 -15.47 15.52 17.48
CA LEU A 314 -15.54 16.58 18.48
C LEU A 314 -16.64 16.22 19.49
N TRP A 315 -16.23 15.93 20.72
CA TRP A 315 -17.14 15.61 21.81
C TRP A 315 -17.37 16.82 22.70
N GLN A 316 -18.45 16.77 23.48
CA GLN A 316 -18.80 17.80 24.44
C GLN A 316 -19.18 17.17 25.78
N PHE A 317 -18.60 17.68 26.86
CA PHE A 317 -19.00 17.30 28.21
C PHE A 317 -20.36 17.91 28.57
N ASN A 318 -21.10 17.24 29.45
CA ASN A 318 -22.34 17.76 30.02
C ASN A 318 -22.07 18.65 31.25
N ASP A 319 -21.12 19.58 31.11
CA ASP A 319 -20.79 20.57 32.14
C ASP A 319 -21.44 21.92 31.83
N VAL A 320 -21.36 22.85 32.80
CA VAL A 320 -21.98 24.19 32.69
C VAL A 320 -21.37 25.02 31.55
N HIS A 321 -20.13 24.72 31.18
CA HIS A 321 -19.38 25.47 30.17
C HIS A 321 -19.45 24.85 28.78
N HIS A 322 -20.15 23.72 28.61
CA HIS A 322 -20.21 22.96 27.36
C HIS A 322 -18.80 22.70 26.79
N THR A 323 -17.89 22.28 27.66
CA THR A 323 -16.49 22.07 27.33
C THR A 323 -16.37 21.02 26.23
N GLN A 324 -15.71 21.39 25.14
CA GLN A 324 -15.51 20.54 23.96
C GLN A 324 -14.10 19.97 23.94
N TYR A 325 -13.94 18.76 23.44
CA TYR A 325 -12.64 18.10 23.33
C TYR A 325 -12.60 17.11 22.18
N ALA A 326 -11.39 16.84 21.70
CA ALA A 326 -11.14 15.84 20.68
C ALA A 326 -9.78 15.19 20.92
N PHE A 327 -9.73 13.86 20.78
CA PHE A 327 -8.49 13.10 20.91
C PHE A 327 -7.75 13.06 19.58
N MET A 328 -6.57 13.66 19.51
CA MET A 328 -5.82 13.82 18.25
C MET A 328 -4.80 12.68 18.02
N GLY A 329 -4.49 11.90 19.06
CA GLY A 329 -3.57 10.76 18.98
C GLY A 329 -2.09 11.16 19.04
N GLU A 330 -1.22 10.33 18.45
CA GLU A 330 0.22 10.59 18.33
C GLU A 330 0.51 11.45 17.08
N LEU A 331 0.71 12.76 17.25
CA LEU A 331 0.89 13.69 16.13
C LEU A 331 2.18 13.48 15.32
N ASN A 332 3.15 12.74 15.86
CA ASN A 332 4.37 12.39 15.15
C ASN A 332 4.21 11.14 14.25
N LYS A 333 3.06 10.46 14.27
CA LYS A 333 2.78 9.27 13.45
C LYS A 333 1.95 9.60 12.19
N TRP A 334 2.09 8.78 11.15
CA TRP A 334 1.24 8.88 9.95
C TRP A 334 -0.20 8.55 10.26
N THR A 335 -0.42 7.48 11.03
CA THR A 335 -1.71 7.11 11.61
C THR A 335 -1.73 7.56 13.06
N SER A 336 -2.22 8.78 13.31
CA SER A 336 -2.22 9.35 14.66
C SER A 336 -3.07 8.56 15.65
N VAL A 337 -4.14 7.92 15.15
CA VAL A 337 -5.03 7.04 15.93
C VAL A 337 -5.17 5.69 15.22
N SER A 338 -4.65 4.63 15.83
CA SER A 338 -4.68 3.24 15.35
C SER A 338 -5.18 2.30 16.43
N ARG A 339 -5.94 1.25 16.08
CA ARG A 339 -6.33 0.17 17.03
C ARG A 339 -5.15 -0.63 17.57
N GLN A 340 -4.01 -0.60 16.90
CA GLN A 340 -2.77 -1.21 17.41
C GLN A 340 -2.11 -0.39 18.52
N ARG A 341 -2.64 0.82 18.77
CA ARG A 341 -2.19 1.73 19.82
C ARG A 341 -3.29 2.08 20.81
N ILE A 342 -4.53 2.19 20.35
CA ILE A 342 -5.68 2.57 21.16
C ILE A 342 -6.63 1.39 21.23
N ASN A 343 -6.65 0.74 22.38
CA ASN A 343 -7.44 -0.47 22.61
C ASN A 343 -8.92 -0.13 22.84
N SER A 344 -9.22 0.91 23.63
CA SER A 344 -10.59 1.36 23.89
C SER A 344 -10.70 2.87 24.04
N ILE A 345 -11.88 3.40 23.74
CA ILE A 345 -12.31 4.77 24.06
C ILE A 345 -13.68 4.67 24.72
N ASP A 346 -13.71 4.90 26.03
CA ASP A 346 -14.87 4.76 26.87
C ASP A 346 -15.34 6.15 27.32
N ILE A 347 -16.40 6.64 26.67
CA ILE A 347 -16.95 7.97 26.90
C ILE A 347 -18.09 7.87 27.91
N ASN A 348 -17.95 8.52 29.06
CA ASN A 348 -18.98 8.63 30.08
C ASN A 348 -19.43 10.10 30.23
N PHE A 349 -20.49 10.46 29.51
CA PHE A 349 -21.04 11.81 29.53
C PHE A 349 -21.60 12.21 30.90
N ASP A 350 -22.17 11.26 31.65
CA ASP A 350 -22.75 11.51 32.97
C ASP A 350 -21.68 11.83 34.02
N GLN A 351 -20.51 11.19 33.91
CA GLN A 351 -19.36 11.45 34.77
C GLN A 351 -18.42 12.53 34.23
N GLY A 352 -18.72 13.11 33.05
CA GLY A 352 -17.89 14.13 32.41
C GLY A 352 -16.46 13.64 32.15
N GLN A 353 -16.32 12.37 31.77
CA GLN A 353 -15.02 11.72 31.63
C GLN A 353 -14.95 10.87 30.34
N THR A 354 -13.80 10.89 29.67
CA THR A 354 -13.42 9.89 28.66
C THR A 354 -12.17 9.16 29.12
N ALA A 355 -12.22 7.84 29.12
CA ALA A 355 -11.08 6.98 29.40
C ALA A 355 -10.60 6.34 28.08
N ILE A 356 -9.29 6.39 27.83
CA ILE A 356 -8.66 5.84 26.64
C ILE A 356 -7.58 4.87 27.07
N THR A 357 -7.75 3.60 26.72
CA THR A 357 -6.74 2.56 26.99
C THR A 357 -5.75 2.54 25.84
N ILE A 358 -4.49 2.79 26.17
CA ILE A 358 -3.38 2.89 25.24
C ILE A 358 -2.48 1.67 25.41
N GLU A 359 -2.01 1.10 24.32
CA GLU A 359 -1.06 -0.01 24.28
C GLU A 359 0.30 0.46 23.73
N GLY A 360 1.40 -0.11 24.22
CA GLY A 360 2.72 0.26 23.73
C GLY A 360 3.81 -0.75 24.02
N SER A 361 5.04 -0.36 23.72
CA SER A 361 6.22 -1.14 24.06
C SER A 361 6.46 -1.02 25.57
N LEU A 362 6.96 -2.07 26.21
CA LEU A 362 7.11 -2.07 27.67
C LEU A 362 8.07 -0.95 28.12
N GLY A 363 7.58 -0.03 28.96
CA GLY A 363 8.34 1.12 29.45
C GLY A 363 8.51 2.27 28.43
N GLU A 364 7.86 2.21 27.27
CA GLU A 364 7.82 3.30 26.29
C GLU A 364 7.15 4.55 26.91
N ILE A 365 7.67 5.73 26.57
CA ILE A 365 7.03 7.00 26.86
C ILE A 365 6.63 7.64 25.54
N THR A 366 5.34 7.83 25.33
CA THR A 366 4.82 8.47 24.11
C THR A 366 3.95 9.67 24.45
N LEU A 367 3.89 10.63 23.53
CA LEU A 367 3.13 11.86 23.67
C LEU A 367 1.83 11.75 22.88
N PHE A 368 0.71 11.84 23.60
CA PHE A 368 -0.61 11.90 23.00
C PHE A 368 -1.18 13.31 23.09
N THR A 369 -1.78 13.77 22.01
CA THR A 369 -2.33 15.12 21.93
C THR A 369 -3.84 15.13 22.01
N VAL A 370 -4.37 16.09 22.76
CA VAL A 370 -5.80 16.36 22.93
C VAL A 370 -6.06 17.82 22.63
N TYR A 371 -7.10 18.10 21.87
CA TYR A 371 -7.73 19.41 21.82
C TYR A 371 -8.75 19.53 22.94
N HIS A 372 -8.71 20.62 23.69
CA HIS A 372 -9.66 20.91 24.77
C HIS A 372 -10.02 22.40 24.76
N SER A 373 -11.31 22.75 24.67
CA SER A 373 -11.74 24.14 24.47
C SER A 373 -11.29 25.08 25.61
N ALA A 374 -11.13 24.57 26.84
CA ALA A 374 -10.63 25.36 27.97
C ALA A 374 -9.10 25.47 28.04
N PHE A 375 -8.35 24.52 27.45
CA PHE A 375 -6.89 24.45 27.60
C PHE A 375 -6.13 24.62 26.27
N GLY A 376 -6.84 24.70 25.15
CA GLY A 376 -6.27 24.58 23.82
C GLY A 376 -5.72 23.18 23.57
N ILE A 377 -4.69 23.09 22.74
CA ILE A 377 -4.02 21.83 22.41
C ILE A 377 -3.01 21.49 23.51
N ARG A 378 -3.05 20.25 23.99
CA ARG A 378 -2.17 19.72 25.04
C ARG A 378 -1.61 18.37 24.64
N SER A 379 -0.30 18.20 24.79
CA SER A 379 0.38 16.93 24.62
C SER A 379 0.73 16.37 25.99
N ILE A 380 0.22 15.17 26.29
CA ILE A 380 0.31 14.51 27.57
C ILE A 380 1.24 13.31 27.43
N PRO A 381 2.31 13.20 28.23
CA PRO A 381 3.13 12.00 28.26
C PRO A 381 2.36 10.85 28.88
N CYS A 382 2.33 9.73 28.18
CA CYS A 382 1.81 8.45 28.65
C CYS A 382 2.96 7.49 28.86
N TYR A 383 3.09 7.01 30.09
CA TYR A 383 4.06 5.99 30.47
C TYR A 383 3.40 4.63 30.30
N ILE A 384 3.94 3.81 29.41
CA ILE A 384 3.42 2.47 29.14
C ILE A 384 3.94 1.51 30.21
N SER A 385 3.02 0.97 31.01
CA SER A 385 3.31 0.09 32.13
C SER A 385 4.18 -1.11 31.71
N PRO A 386 5.37 -1.32 32.32
CA PRO A 386 6.20 -2.48 31.99
C PRO A 386 5.54 -3.85 32.27
N PRO A 387 4.68 -4.01 33.29
CA PRO A 387 3.92 -5.25 33.49
C PRO A 387 2.86 -5.56 32.43
N THR A 388 2.11 -4.55 31.98
CA THR A 388 0.90 -4.77 31.15
C THR A 388 1.05 -4.34 29.69
N GLY A 389 2.06 -3.52 29.39
CA GLY A 389 2.18 -2.87 28.09
C GLY A 389 1.10 -1.82 27.83
N GLN A 390 0.44 -1.31 28.87
CA GLN A 390 -0.69 -0.38 28.74
C GLN A 390 -0.59 0.87 29.60
N ALA A 391 -1.29 1.92 29.17
CA ALA A 391 -1.53 3.15 29.92
C ALA A 391 -3.01 3.54 29.82
N LEU A 392 -3.49 4.28 30.81
CA LEU A 392 -4.84 4.85 30.83
C LEU A 392 -4.76 6.36 30.75
N MET A 393 -5.22 6.92 29.63
CA MET A 393 -5.47 8.36 29.51
C MET A 393 -6.89 8.67 29.96
N VAL A 394 -7.04 9.73 30.76
CA VAL A 394 -8.32 10.21 31.25
C VAL A 394 -8.46 11.70 30.91
N ILE A 395 -9.51 12.02 30.16
CA ILE A 395 -9.88 13.39 29.77
C ILE A 395 -11.13 13.79 30.55
N ARG A 396 -11.08 14.90 31.28
CA ARG A 396 -12.19 15.51 32.03
C ARG A 396 -12.32 16.97 31.65
N SER A 397 -13.44 17.61 32.01
CA SER A 397 -13.66 19.04 31.72
C SER A 397 -12.64 20.00 32.37
N PHE A 398 -11.92 19.55 33.40
CA PHE A 398 -10.96 20.37 34.15
C PHE A 398 -9.55 19.77 34.24
N ASP A 399 -9.31 18.59 33.68
CA ASP A 399 -8.03 17.90 33.79
C ASP A 399 -7.82 16.90 32.63
N ILE A 400 -6.57 16.68 32.24
CA ILE A 400 -6.16 15.65 31.31
C ILE A 400 -4.92 14.97 31.87
N SER A 401 -5.03 13.67 32.14
CA SER A 401 -3.94 12.89 32.74
C SER A 401 -3.75 11.56 32.02
N CYS A 402 -2.55 10.99 32.14
CA CYS A 402 -2.24 9.66 31.62
C CYS A 402 -1.37 8.92 32.63
N THR A 403 -1.80 7.72 33.02
CA THR A 403 -1.15 6.94 34.08
C THR A 403 -0.95 5.49 33.65
N GLU A 404 0.08 4.84 34.19
CA GLU A 404 0.30 3.40 34.01
C GLU A 404 -0.88 2.59 34.56
N ILE A 405 -1.22 1.48 33.89
CA ILE A 405 -2.16 0.49 34.42
C ILE A 405 -1.33 -0.58 35.14
N ASN A 406 -1.54 -0.69 36.46
CA ASN A 406 -0.87 -1.68 37.31
C ASN A 406 -1.46 -3.08 37.16
#